data_AF-A0A2J6I2U6-F1
#
_entry.id   AF-A0A2J6I2U6-F1
#
_cell.length_a   1.000
_cell.length_b   1.000
_cell.length_c   1.000
_cell.angle_alpha   90.00
_cell.angle_beta   90.00
_cell.angle_gamma   90.00
#
_symmetry.space_group_name_H-M   'P 1'
#
loop_
_entity.id
_entity.type
_entity.pdbx_description
1 polymer ?
#
loop_
_entity_poly.entity_id
_entity_poly.type
_entity_poly.pdbx_seq_one_letter_code
_entity_poly.pdbx_strand_id
1 'polypeptide(L)'
;MANQEDLLKKIISHAKEYGFVFQSSEIYDGLSAVYDYAQNGSELKKNIRDYWWKAMVQMHENIVGIDSAIFMHPKVWKASGHVDAFNDPMIDNKDSKKRYRADVLVEDFMAKIEGKIDKEVEKAKKRFGDSFDEQQFRETNPRVLANIEKIEGIKSRLYPAMDNDDMEGIKSLIEDLGIVCPMSGSRNWTEVRQFNLMFSTQMGSTAEGASEIYLRPETAQGIFVNYLNVQKTGRMKIPFGIAQTGKAFRNEIVARQFIFRMREFEQMEMQFFVRPGEEMKWFEYWKEARMNWHTSMGIPAEKFRFHDHDKLAHYANAAADIEFDFPMGFKELEGIHSRT
;
A
#
# COMPACT_ATOMS: atom_id res chain seq x y z
N MET A 1 22.82 -14.86 11.10
CA MET A 1 21.68 -13.98 10.77
C MET A 1 20.43 -14.73 11.17
N ALA A 2 19.72 -14.27 12.21
CA ALA A 2 18.40 -14.84 12.51
C ALA A 2 17.54 -14.70 11.26
N ASN A 3 16.81 -15.76 10.90
CA ASN A 3 15.98 -15.77 9.70
C ASN A 3 14.99 -14.59 9.79
N GLN A 4 14.93 -13.73 8.78
CA GLN A 4 14.12 -12.51 8.77
C GLN A 4 12.62 -12.79 9.07
N GLU A 5 12.12 -13.95 8.62
CA GLU A 5 10.79 -14.46 8.98
C GLU A 5 10.62 -14.78 10.49
N ASP A 6 11.68 -15.22 11.16
CA ASP A 6 11.66 -15.54 12.59
C ASP A 6 11.55 -14.26 13.43
N LEU A 7 12.16 -13.16 12.98
CA LEU A 7 12.02 -11.86 13.62
C LEU A 7 10.57 -11.34 13.53
N LEU A 8 9.94 -11.45 12.36
CA LEU A 8 8.53 -11.06 12.21
C LEU A 8 7.61 -11.86 13.14
N LYS A 9 7.82 -13.18 13.24
CA LYS A 9 7.07 -14.05 14.16
C LYS A 9 7.24 -13.62 15.63
N LYS A 10 8.47 -13.27 16.03
CA LYS A 10 8.76 -12.75 17.37
C LYS A 10 8.06 -11.43 17.64
N ILE A 11 8.05 -10.50 16.69
CA ILE A 11 7.33 -9.22 16.81
C ILE A 11 5.83 -9.46 16.95
N ILE A 12 5.24 -10.33 16.12
CA ILE A 12 3.82 -10.67 16.20
C ILE A 12 3.48 -11.29 17.56
N SER A 13 4.32 -12.22 18.04
CA SER A 13 4.15 -12.84 19.35
C SER A 13 4.20 -11.80 20.47
N HIS A 14 5.17 -10.89 20.43
CA HIS A 14 5.31 -9.81 21.41
C HIS A 14 4.12 -8.85 21.37
N ALA A 15 3.67 -8.44 20.17
CA ALA A 15 2.53 -7.55 20.01
C ALA A 15 1.25 -8.15 20.61
N LYS A 16 1.07 -9.47 20.50
CA LYS A 16 -0.05 -10.19 21.13
C LYS A 16 0.14 -10.35 22.64
N GLU A 17 1.29 -10.83 23.08
CA GLU A 17 1.56 -11.13 24.49
C GLU A 17 1.51 -9.88 25.38
N TYR A 18 2.00 -8.74 24.87
CA TYR A 18 2.13 -7.50 25.62
C TYR A 18 0.99 -6.51 25.33
N GLY A 19 -0.11 -6.96 24.71
CA GLY A 19 -1.32 -6.14 24.58
C GLY A 19 -1.18 -4.94 23.65
N PHE A 20 -0.56 -5.13 22.49
CA PHE A 20 -0.58 -4.15 21.39
C PHE A 20 -1.71 -4.43 20.40
N VAL A 21 -1.80 -5.65 19.86
CA VAL A 21 -2.76 -5.98 18.80
C VAL A 21 -3.27 -7.41 18.96
N PHE A 22 -4.59 -7.59 18.89
CA PHE A 22 -5.29 -8.87 18.93
C PHE A 22 -6.04 -9.16 17.63
N GLN A 23 -6.32 -10.42 17.38
CA GLN A 23 -7.21 -10.81 16.29
C GLN A 23 -8.63 -10.34 16.64
N SER A 24 -9.28 -9.57 15.77
CA SER A 24 -10.65 -9.12 16.04
C SER A 24 -11.55 -10.34 16.20
N SER A 25 -12.40 -10.31 17.24
CA SER A 25 -13.36 -11.40 17.54
C SER A 25 -12.69 -12.76 17.75
N GLU A 26 -11.50 -12.80 18.36
CA GLU A 26 -10.69 -14.02 18.55
C GLU A 26 -11.44 -15.20 19.19
N ILE A 27 -12.34 -14.94 20.14
CA ILE A 27 -13.16 -15.99 20.80
C ILE A 27 -14.20 -16.64 19.86
N TYR A 28 -14.44 -16.04 18.69
CA TYR A 28 -15.35 -16.51 17.64
C TYR A 28 -14.59 -16.85 16.36
N ASP A 29 -13.45 -17.55 16.50
CA ASP A 29 -12.53 -17.95 15.43
C ASP A 29 -11.79 -16.80 14.72
N GLY A 30 -12.06 -15.56 15.11
CA GLY A 30 -11.45 -14.36 14.56
C GLY A 30 -11.98 -13.95 13.19
N LEU A 31 -11.92 -12.66 12.90
CA LEU A 31 -12.25 -12.11 11.59
C LEU A 31 -10.98 -11.78 10.79
N SER A 32 -10.69 -12.59 9.77
CA SER A 32 -9.49 -12.45 8.92
C SER A 32 -9.23 -10.99 8.48
N ALA A 33 -7.98 -10.54 8.64
CA ALA A 33 -7.51 -9.18 8.30
C ALA A 33 -8.06 -8.03 9.15
N VAL A 34 -8.82 -8.32 10.20
CA VAL A 34 -9.37 -7.31 11.11
C VAL A 34 -8.74 -7.52 12.48
N TYR A 35 -8.25 -6.44 13.07
CA TYR A 35 -7.49 -6.50 14.32
C TYR A 35 -7.96 -5.43 15.30
N ASP A 36 -7.96 -5.79 16.58
CA ASP A 36 -8.24 -4.89 17.67
C ASP A 36 -6.93 -4.38 18.28
N TYR A 37 -6.85 -3.07 18.53
CA TYR A 37 -5.73 -2.48 19.27
C TYR A 37 -6.01 -2.61 20.77
N ALA A 38 -5.14 -3.33 21.46
CA ALA A 38 -5.23 -3.60 22.90
C ALA A 38 -4.66 -2.43 23.73
N GLN A 39 -4.59 -2.55 25.06
CA GLN A 39 -4.31 -1.43 25.96
C GLN A 39 -3.03 -0.63 25.65
N ASN A 40 -1.94 -1.28 25.27
CA ASN A 40 -0.70 -0.59 24.91
C ASN A 40 -0.74 -0.10 23.46
N GLY A 41 -1.40 -0.86 22.57
CA GLY A 41 -1.54 -0.51 21.17
C GLY A 41 -2.46 0.69 20.95
N SER A 42 -3.52 0.83 21.74
CA SER A 42 -4.44 1.97 21.69
C SER A 42 -3.74 3.26 22.06
N GLU A 43 -2.92 3.24 23.12
CA GLU A 43 -2.12 4.39 23.54
C GLU A 43 -1.02 4.72 22.54
N LEU A 44 -0.29 3.72 22.05
CA LEU A 44 0.74 3.94 21.02
C LEU A 44 0.15 4.55 19.76
N LYS A 45 -0.95 3.98 19.24
CA LYS A 45 -1.64 4.47 18.06
C LYS A 45 -2.16 5.90 18.25
N LYS A 46 -2.75 6.20 19.41
CA LYS A 46 -3.18 7.55 19.77
C LYS A 46 -2.01 8.52 19.78
N ASN A 47 -0.89 8.16 20.41
CA ASN A 47 0.30 9.02 20.49
C ASN A 47 0.89 9.32 19.12
N ILE A 48 0.98 8.33 18.23
CA ILE A 48 1.45 8.52 16.85
C ILE A 48 0.51 9.47 16.10
N ARG A 49 -0.81 9.26 16.19
CA ARG A 49 -1.81 10.10 15.54
C ARG A 49 -1.76 11.54 16.06
N ASP A 50 -1.69 11.73 17.37
CA ASP A 50 -1.66 13.06 17.99
C ASP A 50 -0.35 13.79 17.64
N TYR A 51 0.77 13.07 17.58
CA TYR A 51 2.06 13.61 17.14
C TYR A 51 2.02 14.03 15.66
N TRP A 52 1.44 13.21 14.79
CA TRP A 52 1.23 13.54 13.39
C TRP A 52 0.32 14.76 13.24
N TRP A 53 -0.80 14.81 13.97
CA TRP A 53 -1.75 15.93 13.91
C TRP A 53 -1.10 17.25 14.35
N LYS A 54 -0.29 17.20 15.41
CA LYS A 54 0.48 18.36 15.85
C LYS A 54 1.44 18.84 14.76
N ALA A 55 2.21 17.92 14.18
CA ALA A 55 3.19 18.24 13.15
C ALA A 55 2.55 18.77 11.86
N MET A 56 1.47 18.15 11.38
CA MET A 56 0.86 18.49 10.10
C MET A 56 -0.11 19.66 10.19
N VAL A 57 -0.89 19.74 11.27
CA VAL A 57 -1.94 20.76 11.40
C VAL A 57 -1.50 21.89 12.31
N GLN A 58 -1.11 21.60 13.56
CA GLN A 58 -0.91 22.64 14.56
C GLN A 58 0.38 23.45 14.38
N MET A 59 1.38 22.88 13.68
CA MET A 59 2.64 23.56 13.37
C MET A 59 2.63 24.29 12.02
N HIS A 60 1.53 24.23 11.27
CA HIS A 60 1.39 24.90 9.98
C HIS A 60 0.23 25.91 10.02
N GLU A 61 0.51 27.17 9.71
CA GLU A 61 -0.53 28.22 9.69
C GLU A 61 -1.54 28.04 8.56
N ASN A 62 -1.16 27.35 7.49
CA ASN A 62 -1.96 27.16 6.28
C ASN A 62 -2.53 25.75 6.13
N ILE A 63 -2.57 24.94 7.20
CA ILE A 63 -3.18 23.60 7.17
C ILE A 63 -4.28 23.52 8.21
N VAL A 64 -5.44 23.03 7.80
CA VAL A 64 -6.62 22.89 8.66
C VAL A 64 -7.09 21.44 8.71
N GLY A 65 -7.66 21.03 9.83
CA GLY A 65 -8.18 19.69 10.03
C GLY A 65 -9.68 19.59 9.74
N ILE A 66 -10.11 18.47 9.19
CA ILE A 66 -11.53 18.07 9.14
C ILE A 66 -11.72 16.62 9.58
N ASP A 67 -12.97 16.27 9.89
CA ASP A 67 -13.41 14.89 10.11
C ASP A 67 -14.67 14.63 9.28
N SER A 68 -14.50 14.01 8.12
CA SER A 68 -15.60 13.64 7.23
C SER A 68 -16.23 12.31 7.66
N ALA A 69 -17.53 12.15 7.39
CA ALA A 69 -18.22 10.88 7.56
C ALA A 69 -17.57 9.75 6.71
N ILE A 70 -17.75 8.51 7.16
CA ILE A 70 -17.39 7.30 6.41
C ILE A 70 -18.37 7.07 5.27
N PHE A 71 -19.67 7.20 5.55
CA PHE A 71 -20.71 7.09 4.53
C PHE A 71 -20.74 8.34 3.66
N MET A 72 -20.57 8.13 2.37
CA MET A 72 -20.62 9.18 1.35
C MET A 72 -21.59 8.77 0.24
N HIS A 73 -22.15 9.76 -0.43
CA HIS A 73 -23.06 9.52 -1.55
C HIS A 73 -22.36 8.71 -2.65
N PRO A 74 -22.96 7.63 -3.21
CA PRO A 74 -22.30 6.71 -4.17
C PRO A 74 -21.68 7.38 -5.38
N LYS A 75 -22.32 8.46 -5.88
CA LYS A 75 -21.79 9.30 -6.97
C LYS A 75 -20.38 9.84 -6.71
N VAL A 76 -19.96 10.02 -5.46
CA VAL A 76 -18.57 10.42 -5.13
C VAL A 76 -17.57 9.35 -5.57
N TRP A 77 -17.88 8.09 -5.32
CA TRP A 77 -17.03 6.95 -5.70
C TRP A 77 -17.04 6.69 -7.20
N LYS A 78 -18.16 6.96 -7.87
CA LYS A 78 -18.24 6.93 -9.33
C LYS A 78 -17.42 8.06 -9.96
N ALA A 79 -17.56 9.28 -9.46
CA ALA A 79 -16.84 10.45 -9.97
C ALA A 79 -15.31 10.37 -9.77
N SER A 80 -14.87 9.73 -8.68
CA SER A 80 -13.46 9.47 -8.41
C SER A 80 -12.91 8.22 -9.09
N GLY A 81 -13.73 7.49 -9.88
CA GLY A 81 -13.32 6.28 -10.59
C GLY A 81 -13.24 5.01 -9.74
N HIS A 82 -13.47 5.09 -8.43
CA HIS A 82 -13.34 3.93 -7.53
C HIS A 82 -14.33 2.80 -7.85
N VAL A 83 -15.54 3.12 -8.30
CA VAL A 83 -16.52 2.08 -8.68
C VAL A 83 -16.04 1.26 -9.88
N ASP A 84 -15.35 1.89 -10.83
CA ASP A 84 -15.00 1.26 -12.11
C ASP A 84 -13.59 0.68 -12.13
N ALA A 85 -12.63 1.34 -11.46
CA ALA A 85 -11.21 1.03 -11.56
C ALA A 85 -10.58 0.51 -10.25
N PHE A 86 -11.30 0.48 -9.13
CA PHE A 86 -10.76 -0.01 -7.85
C PHE A 86 -10.93 -1.53 -7.71
N ASN A 87 -10.40 -2.25 -8.70
CA ASN A 87 -10.49 -3.70 -8.80
C ASN A 87 -9.08 -4.31 -8.80
N ASP A 88 -8.93 -5.44 -8.10
CA ASP A 88 -7.73 -6.28 -8.20
C ASP A 88 -8.00 -7.49 -9.10
N PRO A 89 -7.00 -7.97 -9.87
CA PRO A 89 -7.11 -9.21 -10.62
C PRO A 89 -7.05 -10.40 -9.65
N MET A 90 -8.16 -11.12 -9.51
CA MET A 90 -8.30 -12.25 -8.58
C MET A 90 -8.26 -13.59 -9.33
N ILE A 91 -7.52 -14.54 -8.78
CA ILE A 91 -7.46 -15.93 -9.26
C ILE A 91 -7.64 -16.92 -8.11
N ASP A 92 -8.36 -18.02 -8.34
CA ASP A 92 -8.53 -19.10 -7.37
C ASP A 92 -7.72 -20.33 -7.80
N ASN A 93 -7.21 -21.08 -6.82
CA ASN A 93 -6.70 -22.42 -7.07
C ASN A 93 -7.77 -23.46 -6.68
N LYS A 94 -8.18 -24.31 -7.62
CA LYS A 94 -9.30 -25.26 -7.43
C LYS A 94 -9.01 -26.32 -6.37
N ASP A 95 -7.75 -26.70 -6.19
CA ASP A 95 -7.38 -27.77 -5.25
C ASP A 95 -7.28 -27.25 -3.81
N SER A 96 -6.63 -26.11 -3.60
CA SER A 96 -6.52 -25.48 -2.28
C SER A 96 -7.75 -24.66 -1.87
N LYS A 97 -8.61 -24.32 -2.84
CA LYS A 97 -9.76 -23.40 -2.67
C LYS A 97 -9.36 -22.03 -2.12
N LYS A 98 -8.10 -21.64 -2.29
CA LYS A 98 -7.57 -20.34 -1.86
C LYS A 98 -7.62 -19.34 -3.00
N ARG A 99 -7.91 -18.09 -2.63
CA ARG A 99 -7.88 -16.91 -3.49
C ARG A 99 -6.51 -16.25 -3.42
N TYR A 100 -6.09 -15.73 -4.56
CA TYR A 100 -4.84 -15.01 -4.72
C TYR A 100 -5.08 -13.79 -5.59
N ARG A 101 -4.22 -12.78 -5.38
CA ARG A 101 -4.02 -11.68 -6.31
C ARG A 101 -3.10 -12.16 -7.43
N ALA A 102 -3.57 -12.06 -8.68
CA ALA A 102 -2.89 -12.63 -9.83
C ALA A 102 -1.58 -11.88 -10.15
N ASP A 103 -1.60 -10.56 -10.04
CA ASP A 103 -0.43 -9.68 -10.12
C ASP A 103 0.61 -10.01 -9.04
N VAL A 104 0.19 -10.12 -7.77
CA VAL A 104 1.08 -10.44 -6.64
C VAL A 104 1.76 -11.81 -6.82
N LEU A 105 1.08 -12.80 -7.41
CA LEU A 105 1.71 -14.09 -7.72
C LEU A 105 2.89 -13.93 -8.69
N VAL A 106 2.76 -13.04 -9.67
CA VAL A 106 3.81 -12.74 -10.65
C VAL A 106 4.91 -11.89 -10.00
N GLU A 107 4.56 -10.89 -9.19
CA GLU A 107 5.51 -10.09 -8.42
C GLU A 107 6.34 -10.93 -7.45
N ASP A 108 5.71 -11.82 -6.68
CA ASP A 108 6.40 -12.77 -5.79
C ASP A 108 7.36 -13.68 -6.59
N PHE A 109 7.01 -14.01 -7.84
CA PHE A 109 7.90 -14.77 -8.72
C PHE A 109 9.10 -13.93 -9.17
N MET A 110 8.91 -12.65 -9.51
CA MET A 110 9.99 -11.71 -9.82
C MET A 110 10.90 -11.50 -8.61
N ALA A 111 10.34 -11.27 -7.41
CA ALA A 111 11.10 -11.12 -6.17
C ALA A 111 11.97 -12.35 -5.85
N LYS A 112 11.51 -13.57 -6.19
CA LYS A 112 12.34 -14.78 -6.08
C LYS A 112 13.51 -14.79 -7.06
N ILE A 113 13.40 -14.15 -8.22
CA ILE A 113 14.49 -13.98 -9.18
C ILE A 113 15.46 -12.92 -8.66
N GLU A 114 14.96 -11.79 -8.15
CA GLU A 114 15.78 -10.75 -7.50
C GLU A 114 16.58 -11.33 -6.33
N GLY A 115 15.96 -12.11 -5.45
CA GLY A 115 16.66 -12.79 -4.37
C GLY A 115 17.73 -13.79 -4.83
N LYS A 116 17.71 -14.27 -6.09
CA LYS A 116 18.83 -15.02 -6.67
C LYS A 116 19.94 -14.09 -7.13
N ILE A 117 19.61 -12.95 -7.72
CA ILE A 117 20.58 -11.90 -8.07
C ILE A 117 21.34 -11.46 -6.82
N ASP A 118 20.63 -11.11 -5.76
CA ASP A 118 21.25 -10.62 -4.51
C ASP A 118 22.15 -11.68 -3.88
N LYS A 119 21.78 -12.97 -3.95
CA LYS A 119 22.64 -14.06 -3.49
C LYS A 119 23.92 -14.20 -4.32
N GLU A 120 23.87 -13.96 -5.63
CA GLU A 120 25.07 -13.98 -6.47
C GLU A 120 25.95 -12.75 -6.21
N VAL A 121 25.36 -11.57 -6.00
CA VAL A 121 26.04 -10.34 -5.58
C VAL A 121 26.75 -10.55 -4.23
N GLU A 122 26.07 -11.12 -3.24
CA GLU A 122 26.66 -11.40 -1.92
C GLU A 122 27.82 -12.40 -1.98
N LYS A 123 27.72 -13.43 -2.83
CA LYS A 123 28.84 -14.36 -3.06
C LYS A 123 30.02 -13.66 -3.72
N ALA A 124 29.76 -12.78 -4.68
CA ALA A 124 30.80 -12.03 -5.37
C ALA A 124 31.48 -11.04 -4.43
N LYS A 125 30.71 -10.31 -3.62
CA LYS A 125 31.22 -9.43 -2.55
C LYS A 125 32.15 -10.16 -1.59
N LYS A 126 31.77 -11.36 -1.15
CA LYS A 126 32.64 -12.21 -0.31
C LYS A 126 33.90 -12.71 -1.02
N ARG A 127 33.86 -12.85 -2.35
CA ARG A 127 34.98 -13.36 -3.16
C ARG A 127 35.98 -12.27 -3.56
N PHE A 128 35.50 -11.06 -3.84
CA PHE A 128 36.31 -9.95 -4.34
C PHE A 128 36.66 -8.91 -3.26
N GLY A 129 36.04 -8.99 -2.08
CA GLY A 129 36.40 -8.17 -0.91
C GLY A 129 36.30 -6.67 -1.20
N ASP A 130 37.32 -5.91 -0.82
CA ASP A 130 37.36 -4.45 -0.95
C ASP A 130 37.42 -3.94 -2.40
N SER A 131 37.66 -4.83 -3.37
CA SER A 131 37.67 -4.50 -4.82
C SER A 131 36.34 -4.74 -5.53
N PHE A 132 35.29 -5.11 -4.78
CA PHE A 132 33.98 -5.42 -5.36
C PHE A 132 33.17 -4.15 -5.68
N ASP A 133 32.94 -3.93 -6.97
CA ASP A 133 31.96 -2.96 -7.45
C ASP A 133 30.64 -3.69 -7.75
N GLU A 134 29.61 -3.40 -6.95
CA GLU A 134 28.29 -4.01 -7.09
C GLU A 134 27.60 -3.62 -8.39
N GLN A 135 27.72 -2.36 -8.80
CA GLN A 135 27.08 -1.85 -10.00
C GLN A 135 27.68 -2.53 -11.24
N GLN A 136 29.02 -2.53 -11.32
CA GLN A 136 29.72 -3.21 -12.40
C GLN A 136 29.40 -4.71 -12.43
N PHE A 137 29.25 -5.37 -11.27
CA PHE A 137 28.91 -6.79 -11.22
C PHE A 137 27.50 -7.08 -11.73
N ARG A 138 26.52 -6.25 -11.38
CA ARG A 138 25.14 -6.39 -11.87
C ARG A 138 25.06 -6.18 -13.38
N GLU A 139 25.89 -5.30 -13.93
CA GLU A 139 25.94 -4.98 -15.36
C GLU A 139 26.78 -5.95 -16.22
N THR A 140 27.68 -6.73 -15.62
CA THR A 140 28.63 -7.57 -16.38
C THR A 140 28.43 -9.07 -16.19
N ASN A 141 27.81 -9.50 -15.09
CA ASN A 141 27.68 -10.94 -14.82
C ASN A 141 26.58 -11.56 -15.70
N PRO A 142 26.91 -12.57 -16.54
CA PRO A 142 25.92 -13.17 -17.46
C PRO A 142 24.69 -13.77 -16.77
N ARG A 143 24.83 -14.30 -15.54
CA ARG A 143 23.70 -14.86 -14.78
C ARG A 143 22.81 -13.77 -14.18
N VAL A 144 23.42 -12.66 -13.75
CA VAL A 144 22.66 -11.52 -13.22
C VAL A 144 21.91 -10.84 -14.36
N LEU A 145 22.58 -10.57 -15.47
CA LEU A 145 21.95 -10.01 -16.68
C LEU A 145 20.79 -10.86 -17.18
N ALA A 146 20.96 -12.18 -17.30
CA ALA A 146 19.86 -13.06 -17.74
C ALA A 146 18.66 -13.06 -16.78
N ASN A 147 18.88 -12.88 -15.47
CA ASN A 147 17.81 -12.77 -14.49
C ASN A 147 17.13 -11.40 -14.53
N ILE A 148 17.89 -10.32 -14.76
CA ILE A 148 17.36 -8.96 -14.98
C ILE A 148 16.49 -8.93 -16.25
N GLU A 149 17.02 -9.43 -17.36
CA GLU A 149 16.28 -9.53 -18.63
C GLU A 149 14.99 -10.35 -18.48
N LYS A 150 15.03 -11.42 -17.68
CA LYS A 150 13.83 -12.18 -17.36
C LYS A 150 12.80 -11.37 -16.57
N ILE A 151 13.23 -10.58 -15.58
CA ILE A 151 12.32 -9.71 -14.81
C ILE A 151 11.72 -8.64 -15.72
N GLU A 152 12.52 -8.00 -16.56
CA GLU A 152 12.05 -6.99 -17.51
C GLU A 152 11.09 -7.59 -18.56
N GLY A 153 11.35 -8.81 -19.01
CA GLY A 153 10.44 -9.57 -19.88
C GLY A 153 9.10 -9.91 -19.20
N ILE A 154 9.09 -10.12 -17.89
CA ILE A 154 7.85 -10.33 -17.12
C ILE A 154 7.10 -9.02 -16.96
N LYS A 155 7.79 -7.94 -16.56
CA LYS A 155 7.21 -6.59 -16.39
C LYS A 155 6.56 -6.09 -17.68
N SER A 156 7.22 -6.28 -18.82
CA SER A 156 6.71 -5.85 -20.13
C SER A 156 5.46 -6.60 -20.58
N ARG A 157 5.14 -7.75 -19.99
CA ARG A 157 3.87 -8.47 -20.21
C ARG A 157 2.83 -8.13 -19.14
N LEU A 158 3.23 -8.11 -17.87
CA LEU A 158 2.33 -7.90 -16.74
C LEU A 158 1.70 -6.50 -16.76
N TYR A 159 2.52 -5.46 -16.88
CA TYR A 159 2.03 -4.09 -16.73
C TYR A 159 1.07 -3.66 -17.85
N PRO A 160 1.33 -3.96 -19.14
CA PRO A 160 0.35 -3.68 -20.19
C PRO A 160 -0.91 -4.52 -20.06
N ALA A 161 -0.82 -5.76 -19.58
CA ALA A 161 -2.00 -6.59 -19.34
C ALA A 161 -2.86 -6.01 -18.20
N MET A 162 -2.25 -5.46 -17.15
CA MET A 162 -2.98 -4.77 -16.08
C MET A 162 -3.61 -3.46 -16.55
N ASP A 163 -2.92 -2.66 -17.36
CA ASP A 163 -3.44 -1.37 -17.85
C ASP A 163 -4.62 -1.52 -18.81
N ASN A 164 -4.63 -2.61 -19.58
CA ASN A 164 -5.69 -2.90 -20.55
C ASN A 164 -6.77 -3.84 -20.01
N ASP A 165 -6.76 -4.15 -18.70
CA ASP A 165 -7.66 -5.12 -18.07
C ASP A 165 -7.67 -6.50 -18.77
N ASP A 166 -6.54 -6.93 -19.35
CA ASP A 166 -6.37 -8.20 -20.05
C ASP A 166 -6.15 -9.36 -19.05
N MET A 167 -7.27 -9.81 -18.48
CA MET A 167 -7.30 -10.91 -17.50
C MET A 167 -6.81 -12.24 -18.08
N GLU A 168 -7.04 -12.48 -19.37
CA GLU A 168 -6.54 -13.68 -20.07
C GLU A 168 -5.02 -13.61 -20.20
N GLY A 169 -4.46 -12.46 -20.59
CA GLY A 169 -3.03 -12.23 -20.66
C GLY A 169 -2.32 -12.44 -19.32
N ILE A 170 -2.90 -11.97 -18.21
CA ILE A 170 -2.37 -12.20 -16.86
C ILE A 170 -2.37 -13.70 -16.52
N LYS A 171 -3.46 -14.42 -16.85
CA LYS A 171 -3.53 -15.87 -16.62
C LYS A 171 -2.49 -16.63 -17.44
N SER A 172 -2.38 -16.34 -18.73
CA SER A 172 -1.39 -16.96 -19.61
C SER A 172 0.03 -16.70 -19.10
N LEU A 173 0.32 -15.50 -18.59
CA LEU A 173 1.61 -15.20 -17.97
C LEU A 173 1.88 -16.08 -16.73
N ILE A 174 0.89 -16.28 -15.86
CA ILE A 174 1.02 -17.17 -14.68
C ILE A 174 1.32 -18.62 -15.10
N GLU A 175 0.64 -19.10 -16.14
CA GLU A 175 0.81 -20.45 -16.68
C GLU A 175 2.17 -20.64 -17.38
N ASP A 176 2.59 -19.67 -18.20
CA ASP A 176 3.89 -19.65 -18.89
C ASP A 176 5.06 -19.66 -17.91
N LEU A 177 4.95 -18.88 -16.82
CA LEU A 177 5.94 -18.85 -15.75
C LEU A 177 5.92 -20.11 -14.88
N GLY A 178 4.90 -20.97 -15.06
CA GLY A 178 4.75 -22.22 -14.33
C GLY A 178 4.51 -22.01 -12.83
N ILE A 179 3.89 -20.88 -12.46
CA ILE A 179 3.67 -20.50 -11.06
C ILE A 179 2.73 -21.51 -10.40
N VAL A 180 3.19 -22.08 -9.30
CA VAL A 180 2.44 -23.07 -8.51
C VAL A 180 1.78 -22.39 -7.32
N CYS A 181 0.63 -22.93 -6.91
CA CYS A 181 -0.04 -22.51 -5.68
C CYS A 181 0.90 -22.71 -4.48
N PRO A 182 1.15 -21.67 -3.66
CA PRO A 182 2.03 -21.78 -2.50
C PRO A 182 1.56 -22.81 -1.45
N MET A 183 0.27 -23.12 -1.42
CA MET A 183 -0.32 -24.02 -0.43
C MET A 183 -0.39 -25.47 -0.91
N SER A 184 -0.86 -25.71 -2.14
CA SER A 184 -1.07 -27.07 -2.68
C SER A 184 0.05 -27.55 -3.61
N GLY A 185 0.92 -26.64 -4.08
CA GLY A 185 1.90 -26.95 -5.13
C GLY A 185 1.27 -27.19 -6.51
N SER A 186 -0.06 -27.10 -6.64
CA SER A 186 -0.76 -27.36 -7.91
C SER A 186 -0.83 -26.12 -8.80
N ARG A 187 -0.99 -26.35 -10.10
CA ARG A 187 -1.18 -25.32 -11.13
C ARG A 187 -2.64 -25.21 -11.60
N ASN A 188 -3.56 -25.79 -10.83
CA ASN A 188 -4.98 -25.85 -11.19
C ASN A 188 -5.67 -24.51 -10.87
N TRP A 189 -5.37 -23.51 -11.69
CA TRP A 189 -5.88 -22.15 -11.57
C TRP A 189 -7.24 -21.99 -12.27
N THR A 190 -8.07 -21.07 -11.78
CA THR A 190 -9.28 -20.61 -12.48
C THR A 190 -8.95 -19.48 -13.47
N GLU A 191 -9.97 -19.00 -14.18
CA GLU A 191 -9.86 -17.71 -14.87
C GLU A 191 -9.59 -16.58 -13.86
N VAL A 192 -8.86 -15.58 -14.32
CA VAL A 192 -8.65 -14.32 -13.59
C VAL A 192 -9.91 -13.47 -13.77
N ARG A 193 -10.38 -12.84 -12.69
CA ARG A 193 -11.54 -11.96 -12.71
C ARG A 193 -11.28 -10.70 -11.90
N GLN A 194 -11.91 -9.60 -12.28
CA GLN A 194 -11.88 -8.38 -11.49
C GLN A 194 -12.63 -8.57 -10.17
N PHE A 195 -12.06 -8.07 -9.09
CA PHE A 195 -12.66 -8.06 -7.77
C PHE A 195 -12.64 -6.65 -7.18
N ASN A 196 -13.81 -6.08 -6.96
CA ASN A 196 -13.94 -4.74 -6.39
C ASN A 196 -13.51 -4.74 -4.92
N LEU A 197 -12.58 -3.85 -4.59
CA LEU A 197 -12.01 -3.73 -3.26
C LEU A 197 -12.84 -2.84 -2.32
N MET A 198 -13.93 -2.22 -2.76
CA MET A 198 -14.80 -1.48 -1.88
C MET A 198 -15.77 -2.41 -1.15
N PHE A 199 -16.01 -2.14 0.12
CA PHE A 199 -17.13 -2.74 0.83
C PHE A 199 -18.40 -1.98 0.49
N SER A 200 -19.40 -2.67 -0.05
CA SER A 200 -20.76 -2.13 -0.19
C SER A 200 -21.66 -2.58 0.95
N THR A 201 -22.63 -1.73 1.27
CA THR A 201 -23.74 -2.01 2.18
C THR A 201 -24.99 -1.35 1.64
N GLN A 202 -26.13 -1.70 2.22
CA GLN A 202 -27.44 -1.18 1.82
C GLN A 202 -27.93 -0.17 2.85
N MET A 203 -28.41 0.99 2.40
CA MET A 203 -28.95 2.06 3.23
C MET A 203 -30.44 2.23 2.93
N GLY A 204 -31.30 1.85 3.87
CA GLY A 204 -32.74 1.99 3.75
C GLY A 204 -33.45 1.21 4.86
N SER A 205 -34.67 1.62 5.21
CA SER A 205 -35.49 0.95 6.23
C SER A 205 -36.14 -0.34 5.75
N THR A 206 -36.28 -0.52 4.44
CA THR A 206 -36.86 -1.71 3.81
C THR A 206 -35.91 -2.24 2.72
N ALA A 207 -35.87 -3.56 2.54
CA ALA A 207 -35.02 -4.21 1.55
C ALA A 207 -35.38 -3.80 0.09
N GLU A 208 -36.65 -3.49 -0.18
CA GLU A 208 -37.15 -3.14 -1.52
C GLU A 208 -36.88 -1.68 -1.93
N GLY A 209 -36.29 -0.86 -1.06
CA GLY A 209 -35.95 0.55 -1.35
C GLY A 209 -34.56 0.97 -0.86
N ALA A 210 -33.72 0.02 -0.46
CA ALA A 210 -32.39 0.34 0.04
C ALA A 210 -31.48 0.79 -1.11
N SER A 211 -30.75 1.88 -0.86
CA SER A 211 -29.73 2.38 -1.77
C SER A 211 -28.39 1.77 -1.42
N GLU A 212 -27.67 1.25 -2.42
CA GLU A 212 -26.30 0.79 -2.22
C GLU A 212 -25.40 1.97 -1.87
N ILE A 213 -24.63 1.82 -0.79
CA ILE A 213 -23.60 2.77 -0.36
C ILE A 213 -22.30 2.02 -0.07
N TYR A 214 -21.18 2.74 -0.05
CA TYR A 214 -19.87 2.14 0.17
C TYR A 214 -19.22 2.66 1.44
N LEU A 215 -18.44 1.79 2.09
CA LEU A 215 -17.46 2.24 3.08
C LEU A 215 -16.25 2.82 2.32
N ARG A 216 -15.79 4.00 2.74
CA ARG A 216 -14.70 4.69 2.05
C ARG A 216 -13.40 3.86 2.00
N PRO A 217 -12.77 3.69 0.83
CA PRO A 217 -11.47 3.02 0.69
C PRO A 217 -10.26 3.92 0.98
N GLU A 218 -10.49 5.23 1.08
CA GLU A 218 -9.51 6.27 1.42
C GLU A 218 -10.19 7.45 2.14
N THR A 219 -9.41 8.35 2.75
CA THR A 219 -9.95 9.55 3.43
C THR A 219 -9.98 10.80 2.55
N ALA A 220 -9.21 10.83 1.47
CA ALA A 220 -9.03 11.97 0.57
C ALA A 220 -10.34 12.51 -0.04
N GLN A 221 -11.28 11.64 -0.43
CA GLN A 221 -12.55 12.08 -1.03
C GLN A 221 -13.36 12.99 -0.11
N GLY A 222 -13.32 12.74 1.21
CA GLY A 222 -13.97 13.58 2.21
C GLY A 222 -13.43 15.02 2.23
N ILE A 223 -12.13 15.16 1.95
CA ILE A 223 -11.43 16.44 1.83
C ILE A 223 -11.85 17.15 0.54
N PHE A 224 -11.83 16.45 -0.60
CA PHE A 224 -12.18 17.05 -1.89
C PHE A 224 -13.61 17.58 -1.92
N VAL A 225 -14.59 16.82 -1.45
CA VAL A 225 -15.99 17.27 -1.43
C VAL A 225 -16.22 18.48 -0.51
N ASN A 226 -15.36 18.68 0.49
CA ASN A 226 -15.45 19.79 1.44
C ASN A 226 -14.50 20.94 1.13
N TYR A 227 -13.74 20.90 0.02
CA TYR A 227 -12.77 21.93 -0.34
C TYR A 227 -13.36 23.34 -0.24
N LEU A 228 -14.50 23.60 -0.90
CA LEU A 228 -15.14 24.92 -0.90
C LEU A 228 -15.69 25.31 0.49
N ASN A 229 -16.18 24.34 1.27
CA ASN A 229 -16.69 24.61 2.62
C ASN A 229 -15.54 25.10 3.50
N VAL A 230 -14.43 24.36 3.52
CA VAL A 230 -13.25 24.67 4.33
C VAL A 230 -12.57 25.95 3.86
N GLN A 231 -12.39 26.12 2.55
CA GLN A 231 -11.76 27.33 2.00
C GLN A 231 -12.53 28.59 2.40
N LYS A 232 -13.87 28.56 2.33
CA LYS A 232 -14.72 29.72 2.63
C LYS A 232 -14.80 30.01 4.13
N THR A 233 -15.00 28.99 4.97
CA THR A 233 -15.15 29.19 6.42
C THR A 233 -13.81 29.51 7.09
N GLY A 234 -12.74 28.82 6.68
CA GLY A 234 -11.37 29.07 7.15
C GLY A 234 -10.70 30.27 6.50
N ARG A 235 -11.31 30.87 5.47
CA ARG A 235 -10.74 31.97 4.67
C ARG A 235 -9.34 31.65 4.11
N MET A 236 -9.13 30.39 3.77
CA MET A 236 -7.84 29.87 3.33
C MET A 236 -7.47 30.42 1.95
N LYS A 237 -6.18 30.71 1.76
CA LYS A 237 -5.62 31.13 0.48
C LYS A 237 -4.63 30.08 0.00
N ILE A 238 -4.64 29.79 -1.29
CA ILE A 238 -3.66 28.89 -1.90
C ILE A 238 -2.26 29.51 -1.77
N PRO A 239 -1.24 28.73 -1.32
CA PRO A 239 -1.31 27.30 -1.01
C PRO A 239 -1.80 27.01 0.42
N PHE A 240 -2.70 26.03 0.56
CA PHE A 240 -3.19 25.57 1.85
C PHE A 240 -3.49 24.07 1.85
N GLY A 241 -3.43 23.44 3.02
CA GLY A 241 -3.72 22.03 3.20
C GLY A 241 -5.01 21.78 3.96
N ILE A 242 -5.63 20.63 3.69
CA ILE A 242 -6.68 20.06 4.54
C ILE A 242 -6.22 18.67 4.94
N ALA A 243 -6.17 18.41 6.24
CA ALA A 243 -5.75 17.15 6.82
C ALA A 243 -6.94 16.40 7.43
N GLN A 244 -6.90 15.07 7.37
CA GLN A 244 -7.87 14.19 8.00
C GLN A 244 -7.19 12.94 8.53
N THR A 245 -7.62 12.49 9.70
CA THR A 245 -7.29 11.16 10.23
C THR A 245 -8.56 10.37 10.40
N GLY A 246 -8.62 9.13 9.91
CA GLY A 246 -9.83 8.34 10.08
C GLY A 246 -9.74 6.95 9.49
N LYS A 247 -10.80 6.16 9.72
CA LYS A 247 -10.88 4.79 9.21
C LYS A 247 -11.11 4.74 7.71
N ALA A 248 -10.50 3.77 7.05
CA ALA A 248 -10.73 3.39 5.67
C ALA A 248 -10.85 1.86 5.58
N PHE A 249 -11.55 1.38 4.54
CA PHE A 249 -11.92 -0.01 4.40
C PHE A 249 -11.58 -0.53 3.00
N ARG A 250 -10.81 -1.61 2.93
CA ARG A 250 -10.46 -2.27 1.67
C ARG A 250 -10.76 -3.75 1.77
N ASN A 251 -11.55 -4.28 0.85
CA ASN A 251 -11.94 -5.68 0.79
C ASN A 251 -10.79 -6.53 0.26
N GLU A 252 -9.68 -6.56 1.00
CA GLU A 252 -8.45 -7.23 0.60
C GLU A 252 -8.68 -8.74 0.37
N ILE A 253 -8.22 -9.23 -0.78
CA ILE A 253 -8.37 -10.62 -1.22
C ILE A 253 -7.44 -11.52 -0.40
N VAL A 254 -6.21 -11.07 -0.19
CA VAL A 254 -5.15 -11.82 0.49
C VAL A 254 -4.68 -11.06 1.73
N ALA A 255 -5.35 -11.29 2.84
CA ALA A 255 -4.91 -10.80 4.14
C ALA A 255 -3.78 -11.66 4.70
N ARG A 256 -2.53 -11.27 4.42
CA ARG A 256 -1.33 -11.90 4.97
C ARG A 256 -0.47 -10.84 5.65
N GLN A 257 0.50 -11.30 6.44
CA GLN A 257 1.50 -10.44 7.08
C GLN A 257 0.91 -9.47 8.11
N PHE A 258 0.09 -9.94 9.05
CA PHE A 258 -0.35 -9.16 10.22
C PHE A 258 -1.00 -7.81 9.85
N ILE A 259 -0.63 -6.71 10.49
CA ILE A 259 -1.22 -5.37 10.28
C ILE A 259 -0.90 -4.72 8.91
N PHE A 260 -0.12 -5.35 8.05
CA PHE A 260 0.28 -4.77 6.76
C PHE A 260 -0.80 -4.88 5.68
N ARG A 261 -1.71 -5.86 5.80
CA ARG A 261 -2.83 -6.05 4.87
C ARG A 261 -4.12 -6.22 5.68
N MET A 262 -4.69 -5.09 6.09
CA MET A 262 -5.92 -5.02 6.88
C MET A 262 -7.12 -4.67 6.02
N ARG A 263 -8.30 -5.16 6.42
CA ARG A 263 -9.57 -4.78 5.78
C ARG A 263 -10.16 -3.49 6.32
N GLU A 264 -9.81 -3.17 7.55
CA GLU A 264 -10.16 -1.94 8.24
C GLU A 264 -8.88 -1.39 8.85
N PHE A 265 -8.53 -0.15 8.53
CA PHE A 265 -7.34 0.51 9.05
C PHE A 265 -7.58 2.01 9.16
N GLU A 266 -6.64 2.73 9.77
CA GLU A 266 -6.69 4.19 9.84
C GLU A 266 -5.62 4.78 8.95
N GLN A 267 -5.99 5.87 8.27
CA GLN A 267 -5.08 6.66 7.47
C GLN A 267 -4.99 8.07 8.05
N MET A 268 -3.84 8.69 7.82
CA MET A 268 -3.57 10.08 8.13
C MET A 268 -3.18 10.73 6.80
N GLU A 269 -4.12 11.43 6.17
CA GLU A 269 -3.93 12.00 4.84
C GLU A 269 -4.04 13.52 4.90
N MET A 270 -3.27 14.19 4.04
CA MET A 270 -3.30 15.63 3.88
C MET A 270 -3.31 15.95 2.39
N GLN A 271 -4.29 16.75 1.97
CA GLN A 271 -4.38 17.24 0.60
C GLN A 271 -3.92 18.69 0.59
N PHE A 272 -2.78 18.95 -0.07
CA PHE A 272 -2.19 20.27 -0.17
C PHE A 272 -2.53 20.92 -1.51
N PHE A 273 -3.37 21.94 -1.48
CA PHE A 273 -3.84 22.62 -2.69
C PHE A 273 -2.90 23.75 -3.06
N VAL A 274 -2.36 23.69 -4.28
CA VAL A 274 -1.35 24.61 -4.81
C VAL A 274 -1.82 25.24 -6.12
N ARG A 275 -1.11 26.26 -6.60
CA ARG A 275 -1.39 26.83 -7.94
C ARG A 275 -0.82 25.91 -9.01
N PRO A 276 -1.49 25.78 -10.18
CA PRO A 276 -0.91 25.09 -11.31
C PRO A 276 0.47 25.66 -11.67
N GLY A 277 1.45 24.79 -11.90
CA GLY A 277 2.86 25.11 -12.16
C GLY A 277 3.76 25.19 -10.92
N GLU A 278 3.21 25.14 -9.69
CA GLU A 278 4.00 25.07 -8.44
C GLU A 278 4.04 23.66 -7.83
N GLU A 279 3.44 22.66 -8.47
CA GLU A 279 3.22 21.32 -7.91
C GLU A 279 4.54 20.65 -7.52
N MET A 280 5.53 20.66 -8.42
CA MET A 280 6.83 20.02 -8.18
C MET A 280 7.63 20.69 -7.06
N LYS A 281 7.49 22.01 -6.90
CA LYS A 281 8.13 22.73 -5.79
C LYS A 281 7.60 22.25 -4.44
N TRP A 282 6.28 22.10 -4.33
CA TRP A 282 5.64 21.64 -3.10
C TRP A 282 5.79 20.14 -2.89
N PHE A 283 5.87 19.36 -3.97
CA PHE A 283 6.17 17.93 -3.92
C PHE A 283 7.53 17.67 -3.26
N GLU A 284 8.60 18.32 -3.73
CA GLU A 284 9.94 18.17 -3.13
C GLU A 284 9.98 18.68 -1.67
N TYR A 285 9.32 19.80 -1.38
CA TYR A 285 9.19 20.30 0.00
C TYR A 285 8.55 19.26 0.93
N TRP A 286 7.42 18.67 0.53
CA TRP A 286 6.74 17.67 1.35
C TRP A 286 7.52 16.37 1.43
N LYS A 287 8.17 15.94 0.33
CA LYS A 287 9.06 14.76 0.32
C LYS A 287 10.13 14.86 1.41
N GLU A 288 10.83 15.99 1.48
CA GLU A 288 11.83 16.23 2.52
C GLU A 288 11.21 16.39 3.92
N ALA A 289 10.14 17.18 4.05
CA ALA A 289 9.50 17.45 5.33
C ALA A 289 8.96 16.17 6.01
N ARG A 290 8.38 15.26 5.22
CA ARG A 290 7.84 13.99 5.73
C ARG A 290 8.94 13.00 6.11
N MET A 291 10.02 12.92 5.34
CA MET A 291 11.21 12.13 5.72
C MET A 291 11.84 12.63 7.03
N ASN A 292 11.93 13.96 7.20
CA ASN A 292 12.40 14.58 8.43
C ASN A 292 11.48 14.27 9.62
N TRP A 293 10.17 14.21 9.41
CA TRP A 293 9.23 13.79 10.46
C TRP A 293 9.47 12.33 10.88
N HIS A 294 9.65 11.42 9.93
CA HIS A 294 9.94 10.00 10.23
C HIS A 294 11.24 9.81 11.02
N THR A 295 12.31 10.50 10.61
CA THR A 295 13.61 10.44 11.30
C THR A 295 13.58 11.13 12.67
N SER A 296 12.75 12.15 12.88
CA SER A 296 12.61 12.82 14.18
C SER A 296 12.03 11.95 15.30
N MET A 297 11.42 10.81 14.97
CA MET A 297 10.93 9.84 15.94
C MET A 297 12.03 8.98 16.57
N GLY A 298 13.31 9.26 16.25
CA GLY A 298 14.47 8.54 16.81
C GLY A 298 14.78 7.22 16.11
N ILE A 299 14.17 6.97 14.95
CA ILE A 299 14.46 5.83 14.10
C ILE A 299 15.66 6.15 13.21
N PRO A 300 16.67 5.27 13.10
CA PRO A 300 17.83 5.50 12.24
C PRO A 300 17.45 5.77 10.78
N ALA A 301 18.08 6.78 10.18
CA ALA A 301 17.80 7.18 8.79
C ALA A 301 18.05 6.04 7.78
N GLU A 302 18.99 5.14 8.06
CA GLU A 302 19.30 3.94 7.26
C GLU A 302 18.12 2.96 7.12
N LYS A 303 17.10 3.08 7.97
CA LYS A 303 15.88 2.27 7.89
C LYS A 303 14.85 2.81 6.93
N PHE A 304 15.03 4.03 6.43
CA PHE A 304 14.13 4.65 5.47
C PHE A 304 14.79 4.79 4.11
N ARG A 305 13.99 4.72 3.05
CA ARG A 305 14.41 5.10 1.70
C ARG A 305 13.25 5.73 0.95
N PHE A 306 13.57 6.53 -0.06
CA PHE A 306 12.60 6.89 -1.07
C PHE A 306 12.54 5.82 -2.16
N HIS A 307 11.34 5.52 -2.59
CA HIS A 307 11.07 4.72 -3.78
C HIS A 307 10.20 5.58 -4.71
N ASP A 308 10.80 6.09 -5.78
CA ASP A 308 10.08 6.85 -6.79
C ASP A 308 9.35 5.87 -7.72
N HIS A 309 8.07 6.13 -8.02
CA HIS A 309 7.29 5.25 -8.89
C HIS A 309 7.60 5.54 -10.35
N ASP A 310 8.08 4.53 -11.08
CA ASP A 310 8.22 4.59 -12.54
C ASP A 310 6.85 4.59 -13.26
N LYS A 311 5.82 4.07 -12.60
CA LYS A 311 4.46 3.96 -13.14
C LYS A 311 3.48 4.71 -12.25
N LEU A 312 3.12 5.91 -12.68
CA LEU A 312 2.22 6.81 -11.94
C LEU A 312 0.77 6.35 -12.08
N ALA A 313 -0.02 6.50 -11.00
CA ALA A 313 -1.48 6.40 -11.10
C ALA A 313 -1.99 7.43 -12.13
N HIS A 314 -3.10 7.15 -12.80
CA HIS A 314 -3.66 7.97 -13.88
C HIS A 314 -3.91 9.46 -13.53
N TYR A 315 -3.94 9.80 -12.24
CA TYR A 315 -4.12 11.15 -11.72
C TYR A 315 -2.84 11.80 -11.15
N ALA A 316 -1.70 11.11 -11.16
CA ALA A 316 -0.45 11.58 -10.54
C ALA A 316 0.59 11.96 -11.60
N ASN A 317 1.25 13.10 -11.42
CA ASN A 317 2.38 13.53 -12.26
C ASN A 317 3.74 13.27 -11.59
N ALA A 318 3.77 13.05 -10.27
CA ALA A 318 4.92 12.54 -9.53
C ALA A 318 4.42 11.76 -8.30
N ALA A 319 5.12 10.68 -7.95
CA ALA A 319 4.81 9.84 -6.80
C ALA A 319 6.09 9.29 -6.19
N ALA A 320 6.23 9.45 -4.89
CA ALA A 320 7.35 8.91 -4.12
C ALA A 320 6.82 8.28 -2.83
N ASP A 321 7.24 7.06 -2.57
CA ASP A 321 6.95 6.37 -1.33
C ASP A 321 8.12 6.51 -0.36
N ILE A 322 7.80 6.77 0.90
CA ILE A 322 8.71 6.54 2.01
C ILE A 322 8.54 5.07 2.42
N GLU A 323 9.57 4.27 2.16
CA GLU A 323 9.60 2.86 2.56
C GLU A 323 10.44 2.67 3.82
N PHE A 324 10.05 1.69 4.64
CA PHE A 324 10.79 1.28 5.83
C PHE A 324 11.27 -0.17 5.73
N ASP A 325 12.49 -0.42 6.21
CA ASP A 325 13.12 -1.75 6.27
C ASP A 325 12.49 -2.61 7.39
N PHE A 326 11.39 -3.27 7.04
CA PHE A 326 10.73 -4.25 7.91
C PHE A 326 11.46 -5.60 7.88
N PRO A 327 11.18 -6.52 8.82
CA PRO A 327 11.74 -7.87 8.79
C PRO A 327 11.47 -8.68 7.52
N MET A 328 10.52 -8.25 6.68
CA MET A 328 10.20 -8.88 5.38
C MET A 328 10.70 -8.07 4.18
N GLY A 329 11.62 -7.13 4.41
CA GLY A 329 12.14 -6.18 3.43
C GLY A 329 11.44 -4.84 3.47
N PHE A 330 11.86 -3.95 2.57
CA PHE A 330 11.29 -2.62 2.44
C PHE A 330 9.81 -2.69 2.04
N LYS A 331 8.97 -1.95 2.77
CA LYS A 331 7.55 -1.76 2.48
C LYS A 331 7.16 -0.30 2.68
N GLU A 332 6.18 0.15 1.92
CA GLU A 332 5.59 1.48 2.00
C GLU A 332 5.09 1.79 3.43
N LEU A 333 5.40 2.99 3.91
CA LEU A 333 4.83 3.62 5.11
C LEU A 333 3.94 4.82 4.77
N GLU A 334 4.38 5.64 3.82
CA GLU A 334 3.72 6.89 3.44
C GLU A 334 3.97 7.18 1.95
N GLY A 335 2.90 7.31 1.18
CA GLY A 335 2.95 7.76 -0.22
C GLY A 335 2.75 9.27 -0.34
N ILE A 336 3.65 9.93 -1.07
CA ILE A 336 3.60 11.36 -1.38
C ILE A 336 3.31 11.47 -2.86
N HIS A 337 2.15 12.04 -3.18
CA HIS A 337 1.62 12.08 -4.54
C HIS A 337 1.35 13.53 -4.95
N SER A 338 1.95 13.94 -6.06
CA SER A 338 1.54 15.14 -6.78
C SER A 338 0.46 14.73 -7.79
N ARG A 339 -0.76 15.26 -7.61
CA ARG A 339 -1.94 14.93 -8.41
C ARG A 339 -2.40 16.18 -9.17
N THR A 340 -2.59 16.08 -10.48
CA THR A 340 -2.94 17.21 -11.37
C THR A 340 -4.19 16.96 -12.17
#